data_AF-A0A9X4XHP9-F1
#
_entry.id   AF-A0A9X4XHP9-F1
#
_cell.length_a   1.000
_cell.length_b   1.000
_cell.length_c   1.000
_cell.angle_alpha   90.00
_cell.angle_beta   90.00
_cell.angle_gamma   90.00
#
_symmetry.space_group_name_H-M   'P 1'
#
loop_
_entity.id
_entity.type
_entity.pdbx_description
1 polymer ?
#
loop_
_entity_poly.entity_id
_entity_poly.type
_entity_poly.pdbx_seq_one_letter_code
_entity_poly.pdbx_strand_id
1 'polypeptide(L)'
;MQNNFRTIKNKTKNFTIIDNNILQDKNLSLKARGLLCFMLHLPETWVFTEKGLATVTGEGLKSIKSGLKELEDNKYLYRMQMRHNGGSFGSMMYYLFEQPTEMKFDGKSINSIDQSIQISNIQTTDTFNIDKSHPDFHYLNGGWMLED
;
A
#
# COMPACT_ATOMS: atom_id res chain seq x y z
N MET A 1 34.90 7.81 -43.48
CA MET A 1 33.49 7.52 -43.14
C MET A 1 33.45 7.00 -41.72
N GLN A 2 32.66 7.60 -40.84
CA GLN A 2 32.58 7.19 -39.44
C GLN A 2 31.34 6.29 -39.27
N ASN A 3 31.54 5.04 -38.84
CA ASN A 3 30.44 4.12 -38.59
C ASN A 3 29.80 4.45 -37.25
N ASN A 4 28.49 4.71 -37.28
CA ASN A 4 27.69 4.91 -36.09
C ASN A 4 27.10 3.56 -35.64
N PHE A 5 27.45 3.13 -34.43
CA PHE A 5 26.86 1.94 -33.81
C PHE A 5 25.67 2.35 -32.93
N ARG A 6 24.50 1.74 -33.14
CA ARG A 6 23.32 1.95 -32.29
C ARG A 6 23.08 0.68 -31.46
N THR A 7 23.04 0.83 -30.14
CA THR A 7 22.64 -0.25 -29.22
C THR A 7 21.20 -0.03 -28.78
N ILE A 8 20.34 -1.01 -29.02
CA ILE A 8 18.95 -1.05 -28.51
C ILE A 8 18.93 -2.09 -27.39
N LYS A 9 18.61 -1.68 -26.14
CA LYS A 9 18.49 -2.59 -25.00
C LYS A 9 17.02 -2.79 -24.66
N ASN A 10 16.52 -4.00 -24.80
CA ASN A 10 15.19 -4.39 -24.32
C ASN A 10 15.32 -4.91 -22.88
N LYS A 11 15.23 -4.02 -21.90
CA LYS A 11 15.18 -4.38 -20.48
C LYS A 11 13.75 -4.28 -20.00
N THR A 12 13.26 -5.31 -19.33
CA THR A 12 12.02 -5.25 -18.57
C THR A 12 12.12 -4.14 -17.54
N LYS A 13 11.19 -3.20 -17.58
CA LYS A 13 11.00 -2.13 -16.59
C LYS A 13 9.68 -2.47 -15.88
N ASN A 14 9.53 -2.12 -14.60
CA ASN A 14 8.35 -2.41 -13.77
C ASN A 14 8.36 -3.81 -13.13
N PHE A 15 9.42 -4.15 -12.40
CA PHE A 15 9.43 -5.27 -11.47
C PHE A 15 9.58 -4.75 -10.05
N THR A 16 9.00 -5.46 -9.09
CA THR A 16 9.16 -5.19 -7.66
C THR A 16 10.17 -6.17 -7.09
N ILE A 17 11.19 -5.66 -6.41
CA ILE A 17 12.08 -6.47 -5.59
C ILE A 17 11.41 -6.60 -4.23
N ILE A 18 11.32 -7.83 -3.73
CA ILE A 18 10.70 -8.13 -2.44
C ILE A 18 11.56 -9.12 -1.68
N ASP A 19 11.55 -9.06 -0.35
CA ASP A 19 12.26 -10.01 0.49
C ASP A 19 11.72 -11.44 0.31
N ASN A 20 12.63 -12.39 0.08
CA ASN A 20 12.32 -13.80 -0.06
C ASN A 20 11.67 -14.40 1.20
N ASN A 21 11.94 -13.84 2.38
CA ASN A 21 11.33 -14.31 3.62
C ASN A 21 9.81 -14.20 3.57
N ILE A 22 9.25 -13.16 2.95
CA ILE A 22 7.80 -13.04 2.73
C ILE A 22 7.29 -14.24 1.92
N LEU A 23 7.98 -14.60 0.84
CA LEU A 23 7.59 -15.70 -0.03
C LEU A 23 7.79 -17.08 0.64
N GLN A 24 8.76 -17.19 1.53
CA GLN A 24 9.13 -18.45 2.19
C GLN A 24 8.38 -18.69 3.50
N ASP A 25 7.80 -17.67 4.12
CA ASP A 25 7.07 -17.78 5.38
C ASP A 25 5.92 -18.79 5.24
N LYS A 26 5.91 -19.77 6.15
CA LYS A 26 4.92 -20.86 6.22
C LYS A 26 3.77 -20.53 7.15
N ASN A 27 3.90 -19.48 7.96
CA ASN A 27 2.83 -18.96 8.80
C ASN A 27 1.82 -18.12 7.99
N LEU A 28 2.21 -17.72 6.77
CA LEU A 28 1.34 -17.04 5.81
C LEU A 28 0.84 -17.97 4.70
N SER A 29 -0.44 -17.87 4.43
CA SER A 29 -1.11 -18.40 3.25
C SER A 29 -0.54 -17.74 1.98
N LEU A 30 -0.62 -18.44 0.84
CA LEU A 30 -0.23 -17.85 -0.45
C LEU A 30 -1.02 -16.57 -0.76
N LYS A 31 -2.28 -16.51 -0.33
CA LYS A 31 -3.12 -15.31 -0.44
C LYS A 31 -2.56 -14.15 0.38
N ALA A 32 -2.26 -14.36 1.65
CA ALA A 32 -1.71 -13.31 2.50
C ALA A 32 -0.36 -12.81 1.98
N ARG A 33 0.51 -13.72 1.51
CA ARG A 33 1.78 -13.35 0.85
C ARG A 33 1.55 -12.51 -0.41
N GLY A 34 0.66 -12.96 -1.29
CA GLY A 34 0.31 -12.22 -2.50
C GLY A 34 -0.24 -10.83 -2.20
N LEU A 35 -1.12 -10.72 -1.20
CA LEU A 35 -1.66 -9.44 -0.74
C LEU A 35 -0.59 -8.53 -0.15
N LEU A 36 0.35 -9.05 0.65
CA LEU A 36 1.46 -8.28 1.19
C LEU A 36 2.37 -7.76 0.08
N CYS A 37 2.76 -8.62 -0.87
CA CYS A 37 3.53 -8.22 -2.04
C CYS A 37 2.82 -7.16 -2.86
N PHE A 38 1.51 -7.30 -3.04
CA PHE A 38 0.68 -6.31 -3.71
C PHE A 38 0.76 -4.97 -2.98
N MET A 39 0.46 -4.96 -1.68
CA MET A 39 0.44 -3.72 -0.90
C MET A 39 1.83 -3.05 -0.78
N LEU A 40 2.93 -3.82 -0.75
CA LEU A 40 4.29 -3.28 -0.71
C LEU A 40 4.75 -2.64 -2.02
N HIS A 41 4.20 -3.06 -3.16
CA HIS A 41 4.55 -2.44 -4.44
C HIS A 41 3.85 -1.09 -4.66
N LEU A 42 2.90 -0.73 -3.80
CA LEU A 42 2.09 0.46 -3.96
C LEU A 42 2.86 1.68 -3.42
N PRO A 43 2.62 2.89 -3.98
CA PRO A 43 3.23 4.10 -3.48
C PRO A 43 2.90 4.34 -2.00
N GLU A 44 3.83 4.95 -1.25
CA GLU A 44 3.63 5.27 0.19
C GLU A 44 2.43 6.20 0.44
N THR A 45 2.02 6.97 -0.57
CA THR A 45 0.86 7.88 -0.52
C THR A 45 -0.49 7.19 -0.74
N TRP A 46 -0.52 5.85 -0.77
CA TRP A 46 -1.72 5.06 -1.04
C TRP A 46 -2.76 5.18 0.08
N VAL A 47 -4.00 5.55 -0.28
CA VAL A 47 -5.15 5.62 0.64
C VAL A 47 -6.29 4.78 0.07
N PHE A 48 -6.47 3.56 0.58
CA PHE A 48 -7.55 2.68 0.10
C PHE A 48 -8.36 2.08 1.25
N THR A 49 -9.60 1.77 0.90
CA THR A 49 -10.49 0.96 1.73
C THR A 49 -10.30 -0.51 1.42
N GLU A 50 -10.76 -1.39 2.29
CA GLU A 50 -10.82 -2.83 2.00
C GLU A 50 -11.63 -3.15 0.73
N LYS A 51 -12.66 -2.34 0.43
CA LYS A 51 -13.44 -2.45 -0.82
C LYS A 51 -12.61 -2.05 -2.04
N GLY A 52 -11.83 -0.97 -1.93
CA GLY A 52 -10.92 -0.54 -2.98
C GLY A 52 -9.87 -1.61 -3.28
N LEU A 53 -9.27 -2.19 -2.25
CA LEU A 53 -8.35 -3.33 -2.39
C LEU A 53 -9.03 -4.51 -3.11
N ALA A 54 -10.23 -4.90 -2.68
CA ALA A 54 -10.98 -5.98 -3.32
C ALA A 54 -11.23 -5.74 -4.80
N THR A 55 -11.54 -4.50 -5.16
CA THR A 55 -11.82 -4.11 -6.55
C THR A 55 -10.56 -4.17 -7.41
N VAL A 56 -9.46 -3.54 -6.96
CA VAL A 56 -8.21 -3.49 -7.73
C VAL A 56 -7.56 -4.86 -7.88
N THR A 57 -7.67 -5.73 -6.87
CA THR A 57 -7.11 -7.08 -6.95
C THR A 57 -8.07 -8.08 -7.62
N GLY A 58 -9.32 -7.70 -7.90
CA GLY A 58 -10.35 -8.62 -8.40
C GLY A 58 -10.74 -9.74 -7.42
N GLU A 59 -10.46 -9.56 -6.13
CA GLU A 59 -10.70 -10.56 -5.09
C GLU A 59 -12.00 -10.26 -4.33
N GLY A 60 -12.67 -11.28 -3.81
CA GLY A 60 -13.83 -11.07 -2.97
C GLY A 60 -13.48 -10.30 -1.68
N LEU A 61 -14.34 -9.38 -1.23
CA LEU A 61 -14.11 -8.59 -0.01
C LEU A 61 -13.81 -9.45 1.23
N LYS A 62 -14.45 -10.62 1.35
CA LYS A 62 -14.17 -11.58 2.43
C LYS A 62 -12.74 -12.14 2.34
N SER A 63 -12.24 -12.38 1.13
CA SER A 63 -10.88 -12.82 0.85
C SER A 63 -9.88 -11.77 1.33
N ILE A 64 -10.06 -10.51 0.94
CA ILE A 64 -9.23 -9.38 1.37
C ILE A 64 -9.25 -9.22 2.90
N LYS A 65 -10.42 -9.19 3.52
CA LYS A 65 -10.54 -9.07 4.98
C LYS A 65 -9.81 -10.18 5.71
N SER A 66 -9.95 -11.43 5.23
CA SER A 66 -9.23 -12.56 5.82
C SER A 66 -7.72 -12.46 5.65
N GLY A 67 -7.24 -12.01 4.49
CA GLY A 67 -5.81 -11.81 4.23
C GLY A 67 -5.22 -10.70 5.09
N LEU A 68 -5.89 -9.55 5.19
CA LEU A 68 -5.46 -8.45 6.06
C LEU A 68 -5.37 -8.89 7.53
N LYS A 69 -6.39 -9.63 8.01
CA LYS A 69 -6.39 -10.15 9.38
C LYS A 69 -5.23 -11.12 9.63
N GLU A 70 -4.95 -12.00 8.67
CA GLU A 70 -3.82 -12.92 8.74
C GLU A 70 -2.48 -12.19 8.78
N LEU A 71 -2.33 -11.10 8.02
CA LEU A 71 -1.13 -10.25 8.07
C LEU A 71 -0.97 -9.54 9.42
N GLU A 72 -2.05 -9.10 10.05
CA GLU A 72 -2.01 -8.54 11.41
C GLU A 72 -1.59 -9.59 12.44
N ASP A 73 -2.18 -10.78 12.38
CA ASP A 73 -1.90 -11.87 13.32
C ASP A 73 -0.44 -12.34 13.25
N ASN A 74 0.15 -12.29 12.05
CA ASN A 74 1.55 -12.61 11.80
C ASN A 74 2.48 -11.38 11.85
N LYS A 75 1.97 -10.22 12.29
CA LYS A 75 2.73 -8.99 12.54
C LYS A 75 3.42 -8.37 11.31
N TYR A 76 2.86 -8.61 10.13
CA TYR A 76 3.27 -7.97 8.87
C TYR A 76 2.48 -6.70 8.56
N LEU A 77 1.32 -6.53 9.20
CA LEU A 77 0.46 -5.38 9.03
C LEU A 77 0.04 -4.81 10.39
N TYR A 78 0.05 -3.50 10.51
CA TYR A 78 -0.66 -2.78 11.55
C TYR A 78 -1.66 -1.80 10.94
N ARG A 79 -2.90 -1.78 11.45
CA ARG A 79 -3.97 -0.89 11.00
C ARG A 79 -4.29 0.16 12.06
N MET A 80 -4.38 1.42 11.66
CA MET A 80 -4.79 2.51 12.53
C MET A 80 -5.96 3.27 11.92
N GLN A 81 -7.06 3.34 12.67
CA GLN A 81 -8.19 4.19 12.33
C GLN A 81 -7.89 5.63 12.76
N MET A 82 -7.74 6.54 11.79
CA MET A 82 -7.66 7.96 12.08
C MET A 82 -9.03 8.46 12.54
N ARG A 83 -9.06 9.29 13.58
CA ARG A 83 -10.26 10.01 13.99
C ARG A 83 -10.15 11.43 13.48
N HIS A 84 -11.16 11.92 12.77
CA HIS A 84 -11.20 13.32 12.40
C HIS A 84 -11.71 14.16 13.58
N ASN A 85 -11.25 15.40 13.69
CA ASN A 85 -11.79 16.36 14.66
C ASN A 85 -13.28 16.57 14.34
N GLY A 86 -14.15 16.05 15.20
CA GLY A 86 -15.60 16.07 15.01
C GLY A 86 -16.30 14.72 15.17
N GLY A 87 -15.56 13.62 15.41
CA GLY A 87 -16.15 12.32 15.75
C GLY A 87 -16.60 11.48 14.55
N SER A 88 -16.31 11.93 13.32
CA SER A 88 -16.50 11.12 12.11
C SER A 88 -15.43 10.03 12.00
N PHE A 89 -15.81 8.88 11.45
CA PHE A 89 -14.87 7.82 11.06
C PHE A 89 -13.87 8.41 10.05
N GLY A 90 -12.60 8.56 10.43
CA GLY A 90 -11.56 9.08 9.54
C GLY A 90 -11.00 7.99 8.62
N SER A 91 -9.89 8.28 7.95
CA SER A 91 -9.20 7.33 7.06
C SER A 91 -8.56 6.17 7.83
N MET A 92 -8.36 5.03 7.18
CA MET A 92 -7.57 3.91 7.71
C MET A 92 -6.13 4.01 7.19
N MET A 93 -5.17 3.95 8.10
CA MET A 93 -3.74 3.90 7.78
C MET A 93 -3.23 2.46 7.94
N TYR A 94 -2.36 2.05 7.02
CA TYR A 94 -1.76 0.72 6.99
C TYR A 94 -0.25 0.87 7.12
N TYR A 95 0.35 0.20 8.10
CA TYR A 95 1.79 0.11 8.27
C TYR A 95 2.22 -1.33 7.92
N LEU A 96 2.97 -1.47 6.84
CA LEU A 96 3.40 -2.75 6.31
C LEU A 96 4.87 -2.99 6.64
N PHE A 97 5.22 -4.26 6.85
CA PHE A 97 6.59 -4.66 7.13
C PHE A 97 6.97 -5.80 6.20
N GLU A 98 8.22 -5.80 5.73
CA GLU A 98 8.75 -6.93 4.96
C GLU A 98 9.13 -8.13 5.85
N GLN A 99 9.25 -7.89 7.16
CA GLN A 99 9.52 -8.90 8.18
C GLN A 99 8.52 -8.74 9.33
N PRO A 100 8.15 -9.81 10.04
CA PRO A 100 7.29 -9.71 11.21
C PRO A 100 7.87 -8.75 12.25
N THR A 101 7.09 -7.78 12.70
CA THR A 101 7.55 -6.81 13.70
C THR A 101 7.00 -7.09 15.08
N GLU A 102 7.84 -6.99 16.12
CA GLU A 102 7.36 -7.04 17.51
C GLU A 102 6.84 -5.68 18.01
N MET A 103 6.84 -4.66 17.14
CA MET A 103 6.43 -3.31 17.51
C MET A 103 5.00 -3.31 18.05
N LYS A 104 4.86 -2.94 19.32
CA LYS A 104 3.57 -2.68 19.93
C LYS A 104 3.17 -1.26 19.60
N PHE A 105 2.32 -1.10 18.59
CA PHE A 105 1.72 0.19 18.30
C PHE A 105 0.63 0.48 19.33
N ASP A 106 0.99 1.25 20.37
CA ASP A 106 0.01 1.94 21.20
C ASP A 106 -0.34 3.31 20.58
N GLY A 107 -1.49 3.88 20.97
CA GLY A 107 -1.96 5.16 20.44
C GLY A 107 -0.98 6.34 20.64
N LYS A 108 0.07 6.18 21.46
CA LYS A 108 1.11 7.19 21.70
C LYS A 108 2.32 7.01 20.79
N SER A 109 2.76 5.77 20.57
CA SER A 109 3.90 5.42 19.72
C SER A 109 3.64 5.76 18.25
N ILE A 110 2.38 5.71 17.82
CA ILE A 110 2.04 6.01 16.42
C ILE A 110 2.11 7.52 16.12
N ASN A 111 1.75 8.39 17.07
CA ASN A 111 1.93 9.83 16.88
C ASN A 111 3.42 10.18 16.70
N SER A 112 4.30 9.48 17.41
CA SER A 112 5.75 9.63 17.25
C SER A 112 6.26 9.09 15.91
N ILE A 113 5.64 8.04 15.34
CA ILE A 113 5.98 7.46 14.04
C ILE A 113 5.47 8.33 12.89
N ASP A 114 4.24 8.85 12.99
CA ASP A 114 3.71 9.84 12.05
C ASP A 114 4.64 11.07 12.02
N GLN A 115 5.04 11.59 13.19
CA GLN A 115 5.99 12.70 13.29
C GLN A 115 7.41 12.39 12.79
N SER A 116 7.90 11.15 12.89
CA SER A 116 9.21 10.78 12.35
C SER A 116 9.19 10.55 10.84
N ILE A 117 8.06 10.10 10.27
CA ILE A 117 7.85 9.98 8.82
C ILE A 117 7.72 11.38 8.17
N GLN A 118 7.27 12.41 8.91
CA GLN A 118 7.34 13.80 8.45
C GLN A 118 8.80 14.31 8.22
N ILE A 119 9.85 13.63 8.73
CA ILE A 119 11.24 14.10 8.63
C ILE A 119 11.97 13.57 7.37
N SER A 120 11.34 12.70 6.57
CA SER A 120 12.01 12.16 5.36
C SER A 120 11.15 12.15 4.09
N ASN A 121 10.42 13.24 3.82
CA ASN A 121 9.93 13.68 2.48
C ASN A 121 8.42 13.82 2.32
N ILE A 122 7.78 14.72 3.07
CA ILE A 122 6.64 15.46 2.50
C ILE A 122 6.83 16.94 2.85
N GLN A 123 7.43 17.69 1.92
CA GLN A 123 7.16 19.12 1.89
C GLN A 123 5.66 19.27 1.71
N THR A 124 5.04 19.78 2.75
CA THR A 124 3.65 20.19 2.79
C THR A 124 3.42 21.10 1.58
N THR A 125 2.31 20.86 0.87
CA THR A 125 1.90 21.44 -0.41
C THR A 125 2.40 20.72 -1.66
N ASP A 126 1.78 19.57 -1.98
CA ASP A 126 1.38 19.30 -3.36
C ASP A 126 0.17 18.36 -3.34
N THR A 127 -0.87 18.78 -4.05
CA THR A 127 -2.18 18.13 -4.18
C THR A 127 -2.07 16.63 -4.43
N PHE A 128 -2.93 15.84 -3.76
CA PHE A 128 -3.33 14.46 -4.06
C PHE A 128 -3.10 14.05 -5.53
N ASN A 129 -1.89 13.63 -5.87
CA ASN A 129 -1.58 13.04 -7.16
C ASN A 129 -1.70 11.53 -6.99
N ILE A 130 -2.95 11.07 -7.05
CA ILE A 130 -3.24 9.75 -7.60
C ILE A 130 -2.54 9.68 -8.95
N ASP A 131 -1.84 8.59 -9.24
CA ASP A 131 -1.33 8.35 -10.58
C ASP A 131 -2.50 8.36 -11.57
N LYS A 132 -2.66 9.50 -12.26
CA LYS A 132 -3.73 9.83 -13.22
C LYS A 132 -3.69 8.96 -14.48
N SER A 133 -2.75 8.02 -14.58
CA SER A 133 -2.57 7.15 -15.74
C SER A 133 -3.26 5.78 -15.63
N HIS A 134 -3.89 5.46 -14.49
CA HIS A 134 -4.71 4.25 -14.40
C HIS A 134 -6.05 4.46 -15.12
N PRO A 135 -6.41 3.59 -16.09
CA PRO A 135 -7.55 3.81 -16.99
C PRO A 135 -8.93 3.79 -16.30
N ASP A 136 -9.01 3.30 -15.05
CA ASP A 136 -10.28 3.04 -14.36
C ASP A 136 -10.65 4.06 -13.25
N PHE A 137 -9.92 5.18 -13.11
CA PHE A 137 -10.25 6.22 -12.13
C PHE A 137 -10.82 7.49 -12.77
N HIS A 138 -12.04 7.87 -12.38
CA HIS A 138 -12.65 9.15 -12.76
C HIS A 138 -13.01 10.01 -11.54
N TYR A 139 -12.96 11.34 -11.72
CA TYR A 139 -13.24 12.34 -10.68
C TYR A 139 -14.73 12.74 -10.75
N LEU A 140 -15.53 12.37 -9.75
CA LEU A 140 -16.95 12.77 -9.65
C LEU A 140 -17.28 13.17 -8.20
N ASN A 141 -18.03 14.26 -8.02
CA ASN A 141 -18.51 14.74 -6.71
C ASN A 141 -17.43 14.90 -5.63
N GLY A 142 -16.29 15.49 -5.98
CA GLY A 142 -15.26 15.85 -5.00
C GLY A 142 -14.41 14.68 -4.48
N GLY A 143 -14.50 13.50 -5.11
CA GLY A 143 -13.65 12.34 -4.81
C GLY A 143 -13.44 11.44 -6.03
N TRP A 144 -12.46 10.55 -5.92
CA TRP A 144 -12.17 9.54 -6.94
C TRP A 144 -13.05 8.32 -6.72
N MET A 145 -13.82 7.91 -7.73
CA MET A 145 -14.71 6.74 -7.66
C MET A 145 -14.41 5.75 -8.79
N LEU A 146 -14.55 4.45 -8.49
CA LEU A 146 -14.63 3.35 -9.47
C LEU A 146 -16.12 3.20 -9.86
N GLU A 147 -16.45 3.08 -11.14
CA GLU A 147 -17.84 2.76 -11.57
C GLU A 147 -18.15 1.27 -11.32
N ASP A 148 -19.39 0.99 -10.91
CA ASP A 148 -19.96 -0.36 -10.73
C ASP A 148 -20.25 -1.07 -12.08
#